data_AF-A0A1M4UV67-F1
#
_entry.id   AF-A0A1M4UV67-F1
#
_cell.length_a   1.000
_cell.length_b   1.000
_cell.length_c   1.000
_cell.angle_alpha   90.00
_cell.angle_beta   90.00
_cell.angle_gamma   90.00
#
_symmetry.space_group_name_H-M   'P 1'
#
loop_
_entity.id
_entity.type
_entity.pdbx_description
1 polymer ?
#
loop_
_entity_poly.entity_id
_entity_poly.type
_entity_poly.pdbx_seq_one_letter_code
_entity_poly.pdbx_strand_id
1 'polypeptide(L)'
;MQKLTPQELMYSCLNKAEEQEMVLKDKCNKYARRIGDPVIAGILNECSKMADDHIYDIKQKKKSINIPSLIKTNMSLDTLDLMQDLVKEMTKLQTFYNDQMILITNPDIRGLLTKLRDEVMKAISMLQQRIEAMESKPTEINKVFSTREGL
;
A
#
# COMPACT_ATOMS: atom_id res chain seq x y z
N MET A 1 3.53 -21.30 0.71
CA MET A 1 3.57 -20.07 1.54
C MET A 1 2.14 -19.64 1.80
N GLN A 2 1.76 -19.46 3.07
CA GLN A 2 0.44 -18.95 3.44
C GLN A 2 0.33 -17.49 2.96
N LYS A 3 -0.70 -17.14 2.18
CA LYS A 3 -0.96 -15.74 1.78
C LYS A 3 -1.38 -14.97 3.04
N LEU A 4 -0.67 -13.88 3.35
CA LEU A 4 -1.06 -12.93 4.41
C LEU A 4 -2.44 -12.36 4.08
N THR A 5 -3.29 -12.21 5.09
CA THR A 5 -4.56 -11.49 4.96
C THR A 5 -4.31 -10.02 4.63
N PRO A 6 -5.27 -9.30 4.00
CA PRO A 6 -5.15 -7.86 3.76
C PRO A 6 -4.83 -7.05 5.03
N GLN A 7 -5.37 -7.46 6.19
CA GLN A 7 -5.12 -6.81 7.48
C GLN A 7 -3.72 -7.07 8.03
N GLU A 8 -3.17 -8.27 7.87
CA GLU A 8 -1.78 -8.56 8.22
C GLU A 8 -0.79 -7.82 7.31
N LEU A 9 -1.11 -7.68 6.02
CA LEU A 9 -0.34 -6.83 5.09
C LEU A 9 -0.36 -5.37 5.53
N MET A 10 -1.53 -4.83 5.90
CA MET A 10 -1.66 -3.47 6.43
C MET A 10 -0.83 -3.29 7.72
N TYR A 11 -0.92 -4.22 8.67
CA TYR A 11 -0.16 -4.14 9.92
C TYR A 11 1.36 -4.23 9.69
N SER A 12 1.80 -5.17 8.83
CA SER A 12 3.21 -5.30 8.42
C SER A 12 3.74 -4.03 7.75
N CYS A 13 2.94 -3.44 6.85
CA CYS A 13 3.27 -2.17 6.21
C CYS A 13 3.46 -1.04 7.23
N LEU A 14 2.53 -0.89 8.18
CA LEU A 14 2.63 0.13 9.23
C LEU A 14 3.82 -0.10 10.18
N ASN A 15 4.22 -1.35 10.44
CA ASN A 15 5.45 -1.64 11.20
C ASN A 15 6.69 -1.17 10.45
N LYS A 16 6.79 -1.51 9.16
CA LYS A 16 7.92 -1.10 8.33
C LYS A 16 7.97 0.42 8.17
N ALA A 17 6.82 1.07 7.98
CA ALA A 17 6.75 2.53 7.90
C ALA A 17 7.25 3.20 9.19
N GLU A 18 6.81 2.75 10.37
CA GLU A 18 7.29 3.28 11.65
C GLU A 18 8.81 3.11 11.80
N GLU A 19 9.37 1.95 11.42
CA GLU A 19 10.81 1.71 11.44
C GLU A 19 11.58 2.69 10.55
N GLN A 20 11.12 2.91 9.32
CA GLN A 20 11.76 3.84 8.39
C GLN A 20 11.69 5.29 8.90
N GLU A 21 10.57 5.71 9.47
CA GLU A 21 10.41 7.05 10.06
C GLU A 21 11.35 7.25 11.26
N MET A 22 11.50 6.23 12.13
CA MET A 22 12.46 6.29 13.24
C MET A 22 13.91 6.43 12.75
N VAL A 23 14.28 5.70 11.69
CA VAL A 23 15.61 5.80 11.08
C VAL A 23 15.85 7.18 10.47
N LEU A 24 14.85 7.73 9.77
CA LEU A 24 14.92 9.08 9.20
C LEU A 24 15.12 10.14 10.29
N LYS A 25 14.29 10.08 11.34
CA LYS A 25 14.36 10.98 12.50
C LYS A 25 15.75 10.95 13.16
N ASP A 26 16.29 9.77 13.42
CA ASP A 26 17.62 9.64 14.04
C ASP A 26 18.72 10.27 13.17
N LYS A 27 18.70 9.98 11.86
CA LYS A 27 19.65 10.57 10.90
C LYS A 27 19.53 12.10 10.84
N CYS A 28 18.33 12.64 10.72
CA CYS A 28 18.10 14.09 10.70
C CYS A 28 18.65 14.77 11.96
N ASN A 29 18.34 14.24 13.14
CA ASN A 29 18.85 14.77 14.42
C ASN A 29 20.38 14.69 14.52
N LYS A 30 20.95 13.55 14.11
CA LYS A 30 22.40 13.34 14.14
C LYS A 30 23.13 14.30 13.19
N TYR A 31 22.59 14.54 12.00
CA TYR A 31 23.19 15.41 11.00
C TYR A 31 23.04 16.89 11.35
N ALA A 32 21.86 17.31 11.85
CA ALA A 32 21.63 18.69 12.26
C ALA A 32 22.61 19.15 13.35
N ARG A 33 22.99 18.27 14.28
CA ARG A 33 24.00 18.56 15.33
C ARG A 33 25.44 18.67 14.82
N ARG A 34 25.72 18.17 13.62
CA ARG A 34 27.08 18.08 13.05
C ARG A 34 27.32 19.11 11.96
N ILE A 35 26.25 19.56 11.30
CA ILE A 35 26.32 20.57 10.24
C ILE A 35 26.45 21.96 10.86
N GLY A 36 27.44 22.72 10.40
CA GLY A 36 27.66 24.11 10.83
C GLY A 36 26.81 25.13 10.07
N ASP A 37 26.15 24.73 8.99
CA ASP A 37 25.23 25.58 8.23
C ASP A 37 23.86 25.64 8.92
N PRO A 38 23.43 26.81 9.42
CA PRO A 38 22.19 26.95 10.17
C PRO A 38 20.93 26.74 9.30
N VAL A 39 20.99 27.03 8.00
CA VAL A 39 19.88 26.82 7.07
C VAL A 39 19.67 25.33 6.86
N ILE A 40 20.75 24.60 6.58
CA ILE A 40 20.68 23.14 6.40
C ILE A 40 20.27 22.45 7.70
N ALA A 41 20.80 22.89 8.84
CA ALA A 41 20.38 22.39 10.15
C ALA A 41 18.88 22.64 10.41
N GLY A 42 18.36 23.80 10.00
CA GLY A 42 16.92 24.13 10.05
C GLY A 42 16.07 23.14 9.27
N ILE A 43 16.40 22.89 8.00
CA ILE A 43 15.70 21.92 7.14
C ILE A 43 15.71 20.52 7.77
N LEU A 44 16.84 20.07 8.30
CA LEU A 44 16.94 18.76 8.94
C LEU A 44 16.07 18.65 10.20
N ASN A 45 15.95 19.73 10.98
CA ASN A 45 15.05 19.77 12.14
C ASN A 45 13.58 19.71 11.71
N GLU A 46 13.20 20.37 10.63
CA GLU A 46 11.84 20.28 10.05
C GLU A 46 11.53 18.86 9.59
N CYS A 47 12.46 18.20 8.88
CA CYS A 47 12.31 16.80 8.49
C CYS A 47 12.17 15.85 9.71
N SER A 48 12.92 16.11 10.78
CA SER A 48 12.83 15.35 12.03
C SER A 48 11.46 15.48 12.69
N LYS A 49 10.91 16.70 12.73
CA LYS A 49 9.57 16.97 13.26
C LYS A 49 8.48 16.30 12.42
N MET A 50 8.58 16.38 11.09
CA MET A 50 7.66 15.71 10.18
C MET A 50 7.64 14.18 10.42
N ALA A 51 8.82 13.56 10.57
CA ALA A 51 8.91 12.13 10.87
C ALA A 51 8.25 11.77 12.23
N ASP A 52 8.36 12.65 13.23
CA ASP A 52 7.67 12.49 14.52
C ASP A 52 6.15 12.54 14.39
N ASP A 53 5.62 13.49 13.62
CA ASP A 53 4.19 13.60 13.35
C ASP A 53 3.68 12.34 12.62
N HIS A 54 4.43 11.83 11.64
CA HIS A 54 4.11 10.57 10.95
C HIS A 54 4.12 9.35 11.88
N ILE A 55 5.13 9.23 12.76
CA ILE A 55 5.19 8.14 13.76
C ILE A 55 3.96 8.17 14.67
N TYR A 56 3.52 9.37 15.08
CA TYR A 56 2.30 9.53 15.86
C TYR A 56 1.08 8.99 15.11
N ASP A 57 0.86 9.43 13.87
CA ASP A 57 -0.28 9.01 13.05
C ASP A 57 -0.29 7.49 12.79
N ILE A 58 0.88 6.92 12.48
CA ILE A 58 1.05 5.47 12.30
C ILE A 58 0.65 4.72 13.58
N LYS A 59 1.10 5.17 14.76
CA LYS A 59 0.75 4.56 16.05
C LYS A 59 -0.74 4.65 16.35
N GLN A 60 -1.39 5.77 16.04
CA GLN A 60 -2.84 5.87 16.21
C GLN A 60 -3.57 4.91 15.26
N LYS A 61 -3.16 4.84 13.98
CA LYS A 61 -3.79 3.94 13.01
C LYS A 61 -3.64 2.47 13.40
N LYS A 62 -2.49 2.05 13.94
CA LYS A 62 -2.28 0.69 14.45
C LYS A 62 -3.28 0.30 15.53
N LYS A 63 -3.62 1.21 16.44
CA LYS A 63 -4.61 0.96 17.51
C LYS A 63 -6.03 0.75 16.98
N SER A 64 -6.34 1.31 15.81
CA SER A 64 -7.67 1.19 15.18
C SER A 64 -7.84 -0.07 14.33
N ILE A 65 -6.76 -0.83 14.06
CA ILE A 65 -6.85 -2.10 13.34
C ILE A 65 -7.34 -3.17 14.32
N ASN A 66 -8.63 -3.46 14.27
CA ASN A 66 -9.23 -4.60 14.96
C ASN A 66 -9.04 -5.85 14.07
N ILE A 67 -8.60 -6.97 14.64
CA ILE A 67 -8.29 -8.21 13.90
C ILE A 67 -9.39 -9.26 14.15
N PRO A 68 -10.51 -9.28 13.41
CA PRO A 68 -11.33 -10.47 13.27
C PRO A 68 -10.76 -11.36 12.17
N SER A 69 -10.38 -12.59 12.56
CA SER A 69 -9.92 -13.61 11.63
C SER A 69 -11.10 -14.15 10.79
N LEU A 70 -11.05 -13.94 9.48
CA LEU A 70 -11.87 -14.69 8.55
C LEU A 70 -11.04 -15.14 7.35
N ILE A 71 -10.79 -16.46 7.30
CA ILE A 71 -10.34 -17.19 6.13
C ILE A 71 -11.58 -17.76 5.43
N LYS A 72 -11.64 -17.70 4.09
CA LYS A 72 -12.15 -18.73 3.13
C LYS A 72 -12.30 -18.11 1.73
N THR A 73 -11.49 -18.48 0.73
CA THR A 73 -11.53 -19.60 -0.27
C THR A 73 -12.37 -19.38 -1.53
N ASN A 74 -11.62 -19.31 -2.64
CA ASN A 74 -11.79 -19.78 -4.03
C ASN A 74 -13.10 -19.56 -4.82
N MET A 75 -12.96 -18.77 -5.90
CA MET A 75 -13.76 -18.80 -7.13
C MET A 75 -12.92 -18.35 -8.35
N SER A 76 -13.23 -18.88 -9.54
CA SER A 76 -12.65 -18.69 -10.89
C SER A 76 -11.23 -18.11 -11.00
N LEU A 77 -10.24 -18.99 -11.24
CA LEU A 77 -8.80 -18.67 -11.38
C LEU A 77 -8.56 -17.58 -12.44
N ASP A 78 -9.12 -17.73 -13.64
CA ASP A 78 -8.61 -17.01 -14.81
C ASP A 78 -8.80 -15.48 -14.74
N THR A 79 -9.98 -15.01 -14.32
CA THR A 79 -10.24 -13.55 -14.22
C THR A 79 -9.55 -12.93 -13.01
N LEU A 80 -9.52 -13.65 -11.89
CA LEU A 80 -8.87 -13.18 -10.67
C LEU A 80 -7.35 -13.08 -10.87
N ASP A 81 -6.74 -14.09 -11.50
CA ASP A 81 -5.32 -14.14 -11.80
C ASP A 81 -4.93 -13.01 -12.76
N LEU A 82 -5.72 -12.76 -13.81
CA LEU A 82 -5.51 -11.63 -14.72
C LEU A 82 -5.59 -10.27 -14.01
N MET A 83 -6.55 -10.09 -13.10
CA MET A 83 -6.67 -8.85 -12.33
C MET A 83 -5.52 -8.68 -11.33
N GLN A 84 -5.10 -9.76 -10.67
CA GLN A 84 -3.95 -9.75 -9.77
C GLN A 84 -2.64 -9.46 -10.51
N ASP A 85 -2.47 -9.99 -11.72
CA ASP A 85 -1.31 -9.70 -12.57
C ASP A 85 -1.29 -8.24 -13.03
N LEU A 86 -2.42 -7.70 -13.49
CA LEU A 86 -2.54 -6.29 -13.85
C LEU A 86 -2.23 -5.37 -12.68
N VAL A 87 -2.70 -5.69 -11.46
CA VAL A 87 -2.36 -4.93 -10.25
C VAL A 87 -0.85 -4.92 -10.00
N LYS A 88 -0.13 -6.03 -10.25
CA LYS A 88 1.34 -6.05 -10.11
C LYS A 88 2.01 -5.12 -11.11
N GLU A 89 1.61 -5.16 -12.38
CA GLU A 89 2.18 -4.28 -13.41
C GLU A 89 1.89 -2.80 -13.11
N MET A 90 0.66 -2.47 -12.70
CA MET A 90 0.31 -1.11 -12.30
C MET A 90 1.06 -0.65 -11.06
N THR A 91 1.33 -1.55 -10.10
CA THR A 91 2.14 -1.23 -8.92
C THR A 91 3.59 -0.92 -9.30
N LYS A 92 4.18 -1.64 -10.26
CA LYS A 92 5.52 -1.29 -10.78
C LYS A 92 5.53 0.11 -11.40
N LEU A 93 4.50 0.45 -12.17
CA LEU A 93 4.36 1.77 -12.79
C LEU A 93 4.17 2.89 -11.75
N GLN A 94 3.37 2.63 -10.71
CA GLN A 94 3.17 3.53 -9.58
C GLN A 94 4.49 3.84 -8.86
N THR A 95 5.29 2.80 -8.57
CA THR A 95 6.60 2.94 -7.93
C THR A 95 7.55 3.75 -8.81
N PHE A 96 7.60 3.45 -10.12
CA PHE A 96 8.43 4.19 -11.06
C PHE A 96 8.10 5.68 -11.07
N TYR A 97 6.82 6.06 -11.19
CA TYR A 97 6.44 7.47 -11.17
C TYR A 97 6.78 8.15 -9.85
N ASN A 98 6.58 7.48 -8.71
CA ASN A 98 6.97 8.01 -7.41
C ASN A 98 8.48 8.26 -7.31
N ASP A 99 9.30 7.30 -7.73
CA ASP A 99 10.76 7.41 -7.68
C ASP A 99 11.25 8.55 -8.59
N GLN A 100 10.78 8.62 -9.83
CA GLN A 100 11.17 9.68 -10.77
C GLN A 100 10.71 11.07 -10.30
N MET A 101 9.53 11.17 -9.68
CA MET A 101 9.02 12.43 -9.14
C MET A 101 9.91 12.99 -8.02
N ILE A 102 10.54 12.12 -7.22
CA ILE A 102 11.49 12.51 -6.17
C ILE A 102 12.84 12.93 -6.77
N LEU A 103 13.30 12.26 -7.84
CA LEU A 103 14.61 12.52 -8.46
C LEU A 103 14.63 13.75 -9.38
N ILE A 104 13.53 14.05 -10.06
CA ILE A 104 13.47 15.11 -11.06
C ILE A 104 13.21 16.48 -10.41
N THR A 105 14.15 17.41 -10.61
CA THR A 105 14.07 18.77 -10.06
C THR A 105 13.17 19.71 -10.88
N ASN A 106 12.94 19.41 -12.15
CA ASN A 106 12.09 20.20 -13.04
C ASN A 106 10.61 20.14 -12.59
N PRO A 107 9.97 21.29 -12.33
CA PRO A 107 8.61 21.34 -11.78
C PRO A 107 7.54 20.87 -12.75
N ASP A 108 7.69 21.11 -14.05
CA ASP A 108 6.70 20.73 -15.07
C ASP A 108 6.65 19.20 -15.23
N ILE A 109 7.82 18.57 -15.33
CA ILE A 109 7.93 17.11 -15.39
C ILE A 109 7.46 16.48 -14.08
N ARG A 110 7.78 17.09 -12.93
CA ARG A 110 7.26 16.61 -11.63
C ARG A 110 5.73 16.71 -11.56
N GLY A 111 5.15 17.79 -12.06
CA GLY A 111 3.70 17.97 -12.15
C GLY A 111 3.04 16.91 -13.03
N LEU A 112 3.64 16.60 -14.18
CA LEU A 112 3.17 15.52 -15.06
C LEU A 112 3.23 14.16 -14.34
N LEU A 113 4.36 13.81 -13.73
CA LEU A 113 4.53 12.54 -13.02
C LEU A 113 3.58 12.41 -11.82
N THR A 114 3.31 13.51 -11.11
CA THR A 114 2.32 13.55 -10.03
C THR A 114 0.94 13.18 -10.54
N LYS A 115 0.51 13.81 -11.65
CA LYS A 115 -0.79 13.50 -12.28
C LYS A 115 -0.88 12.03 -12.70
N LEU A 116 0.14 11.51 -13.38
CA LEU A 116 0.17 10.12 -13.85
C LEU A 116 0.12 9.12 -12.68
N ARG A 117 0.89 9.39 -11.62
CA ARG A 117 0.86 8.61 -10.37
C ARG A 117 -0.52 8.58 -9.75
N ASP A 118 -1.19 9.72 -9.65
CA ASP A 118 -2.51 9.79 -8.99
C ASP A 118 -3.58 9.06 -9.82
N GLU A 119 -3.50 9.12 -11.15
CA GLU A 119 -4.37 8.35 -12.06
C GLU A 119 -4.14 6.85 -11.94
N VAL A 120 -2.89 6.39 -11.90
CA VAL A 120 -2.54 4.97 -11.70
C VAL A 120 -3.02 4.48 -10.33
N MET A 121 -2.81 5.25 -9.27
CA MET A 121 -3.26 4.88 -7.92
C MET A 121 -4.78 4.71 -7.85
N LYS A 122 -5.55 5.62 -8.47
CA LYS A 122 -7.01 5.50 -8.56
C LYS A 122 -7.44 4.20 -9.23
N ALA A 123 -6.79 3.84 -10.33
CA ALA A 123 -7.09 2.60 -11.06
C ALA A 123 -6.69 1.34 -10.26
N ILE A 124 -5.55 1.36 -9.56
CA ILE A 124 -5.15 0.28 -8.63
C ILE A 124 -6.21 0.10 -7.55
N SER A 125 -6.67 1.18 -6.90
CA SER A 125 -7.70 1.10 -5.86
C SER A 125 -9.00 0.50 -6.38
N MET A 126 -9.44 0.89 -7.57
CA MET A 126 -10.65 0.32 -8.19
C MET A 126 -10.49 -1.19 -8.47
N LEU A 127 -9.33 -1.63 -8.98
CA LEU A 127 -9.05 -3.05 -9.23
C LEU A 127 -8.99 -3.85 -7.93
N GLN A 128 -8.33 -3.33 -6.89
CA GLN A 128 -8.22 -3.99 -5.59
C GLN A 128 -9.59 -4.14 -4.91
N GLN A 129 -10.44 -3.11 -4.92
CA GLN A 129 -11.82 -3.20 -4.42
C GLN A 129 -12.63 -4.28 -5.16
N ARG A 130 -12.42 -4.41 -6.48
CA ARG A 130 -13.11 -5.44 -7.27
C ARG A 130 -12.59 -6.84 -6.94
N ILE A 131 -11.28 -7.00 -6.76
CA ILE A 131 -10.65 -8.25 -6.32
C ILE A 131 -11.22 -8.67 -4.96
N GLU A 132 -11.24 -7.77 -3.97
CA GLU A 132 -11.81 -8.04 -2.65
C GLU A 132 -13.28 -8.47 -2.74
N ALA A 133 -14.09 -7.79 -3.56
CA ALA A 133 -15.49 -8.14 -3.76
C ALA A 133 -15.71 -9.48 -4.49
N MET A 134 -14.74 -9.95 -5.29
CA MET A 134 -14.76 -11.27 -5.91
C MET A 134 -14.35 -12.36 -4.91
N GLU A 135 -13.35 -12.07 -4.07
CA GLU A 135 -12.87 -12.96 -3.02
C GLU A 135 -13.90 -13.15 -1.89
N SER A 136 -14.75 -12.15 -1.64
CA SER A 136 -15.76 -12.18 -0.57
C SER A 136 -17.07 -12.89 -0.92
N LYS A 137 -17.28 -13.28 -2.19
CA LYS A 137 -18.53 -13.95 -2.60
C LYS A 137 -18.42 -15.47 -2.38
N PRO A 138 -19.34 -16.10 -1.62
CA PRO A 138 -19.43 -17.55 -1.60
C PRO A 138 -19.92 -18.06 -2.96
N THR A 139 -19.24 -19.05 -3.52
CA THR A 139 -19.65 -19.75 -4.74
C THR A 139 -20.97 -20.46 -4.45
N GLU A 140 -22.01 -20.26 -5.27
CA GLU A 140 -23.16 -21.16 -5.29
C GLU A 140 -22.68 -22.54 -5.78
N ILE A 141 -22.41 -23.44 -4.82
CA ILE A 141 -22.11 -24.83 -5.11
C ILE A 141 -23.44 -25.51 -5.48
N ASN A 142 -23.52 -26.03 -6.71
CA ASN A 142 -24.50 -27.00 -7.21
C ASN A 142 -25.97 -26.55 -7.38
N LYS A 143 -26.34 -26.25 -8.63
CA LYS A 143 -27.60 -26.70 -9.21
C LYS A 143 -27.36 -27.40 -10.56
N VAL A 144 -26.54 -28.45 -10.55
CA VAL A 144 -26.74 -29.53 -11.52
C VAL A 144 -27.73 -30.48 -10.85
N PHE A 145 -29.03 -30.27 -11.11
CA PHE A 145 -30.05 -31.27 -10.79
C PHE A 145 -29.71 -32.52 -11.60
N SER A 146 -29.15 -33.54 -10.94
CA SER A 146 -29.24 -34.92 -11.41
C SER A 146 -30.71 -35.32 -11.40
N THR A 147 -31.41 -35.14 -12.51
CA THR A 147 -32.62 -35.92 -12.80
C THR A 147 -32.21 -37.25 -13.41
N ARG A 148 -31.80 -38.17 -12.55
CA ARG A 148 -31.90 -39.61 -12.78
C ARG A 148 -32.22 -40.30 -11.46
N GLU A 149 -33.49 -40.68 -11.34
CA GLU A 149 -34.01 -41.98 -10.87
C GLU A 149 -35.23 -41.84 -9.96
N GLY A 150 -36.30 -42.55 -10.34
CA GLY A 150 -37.33 -43.03 -9.43
C GLY A 150 -38.78 -42.67 -9.79
N LEU A 151 -39.34 -43.28 -10.85
CA LEU A 151 -40.46 -44.27 -10.80
C LEU A 151 -40.86 -44.70 -12.22
#